data_AF-A0A8J4BMU7-F1
#
_entry.id   AF-A0A8J4BMU7-F1
#
_cell.length_a   1.000
_cell.length_b   1.000
_cell.length_c   1.000
_cell.angle_alpha   90.00
_cell.angle_beta   90.00
_cell.angle_gamma   90.00
#
_symmetry.space_group_name_H-M   'P 1'
#
loop_
_entity.id
_entity.type
_entity.pdbx_description
1 polymer ?
#
loop_
_entity_poly.entity_id
_entity_poly.type
_entity_poly.pdbx_seq_one_letter_code
_entity_poly.pdbx_strand_id
1 'polypeptide(L)'
;MHEEKISRWLREDPMTDEDVEASRLVRDYMIKNVQDCHLPVLRAANNARQAWDALAAVFAANSDARKSQLLAELSGVRMGSTEVLPVYIARMRNLYTDLLQVGHPITEREVCFQLLNGLSKQFSMIVAILTSCGILTLENVSSQLLAFEKRVDAENAREESAAFSGVGQGDGRR
;
A
#
# COMPACT_ATOMS: atom_id res chain seq x y z
N MET A 1 39.74 -20.68 -7.08
CA MET A 1 38.88 -21.86 -6.82
C MET A 1 37.39 -21.56 -6.59
N HIS A 2 36.97 -20.39 -6.05
CA HIS A 2 35.53 -20.07 -5.94
C HIS A 2 34.95 -19.48 -7.24
N GLU A 3 35.72 -18.68 -7.99
CA GLU A 3 35.27 -18.08 -9.26
C GLU A 3 35.14 -19.09 -10.41
N GLU A 4 35.99 -20.12 -10.45
CA GLU A 4 35.88 -21.20 -11.44
C GLU A 4 34.64 -22.06 -11.22
N LYS A 5 34.24 -22.30 -9.97
CA LYS A 5 32.98 -22.97 -9.65
C LYS A 5 31.80 -22.14 -10.15
N ILE A 6 31.74 -20.84 -9.85
CA ILE A 6 30.65 -19.96 -10.31
C ILE A 6 30.61 -19.89 -11.85
N SER A 7 31.77 -19.83 -12.51
CA SER A 7 31.90 -19.80 -13.98
C SER A 7 31.58 -21.15 -14.65
N ARG A 8 31.68 -22.26 -13.91
CA ARG A 8 31.27 -23.59 -14.35
C ARG A 8 29.76 -23.78 -14.28
N TRP A 9 29.10 -23.16 -13.29
CA TRP A 9 27.63 -23.12 -13.19
C TRP A 9 26.97 -22.27 -14.30
N LEU A 10 27.71 -21.36 -14.92
CA LEU A 10 27.28 -20.54 -16.05
C LEU A 10 27.50 -21.21 -17.42
N ARG A 11 28.34 -22.24 -17.50
CA ARG A 11 28.45 -23.10 -18.69
C ARG A 11 27.46 -24.24 -18.53
N GLU A 12 26.68 -24.54 -19.57
CA GLU A 12 25.77 -25.69 -19.61
C GLU A 12 26.55 -27.02 -19.71
N ASP A 13 27.53 -27.23 -18.83
CA ASP A 13 28.21 -28.51 -18.70
C ASP A 13 27.19 -29.55 -18.20
N PRO A 14 27.18 -30.78 -18.74
CA PRO A 14 26.32 -31.85 -18.25
C PRO A 14 26.61 -32.12 -16.78
N MET A 15 25.55 -32.12 -15.95
CA MET A 15 25.63 -32.43 -14.51
C MET A 15 26.26 -33.80 -14.32
N THR A 16 27.22 -33.89 -13.40
CA THR A 16 27.75 -35.19 -12.96
C THR A 16 26.70 -35.95 -12.14
N ASP A 17 26.81 -37.27 -12.00
CA ASP A 17 25.89 -38.07 -11.17
C ASP A 17 25.85 -37.57 -9.72
N GLU A 18 26.97 -37.04 -9.20
CA GLU A 18 27.06 -36.40 -7.89
C GLU A 18 26.26 -35.08 -7.84
N ASP A 19 26.32 -34.26 -8.90
CA ASP A 19 25.51 -33.04 -9.01
C ASP A 19 24.00 -33.36 -9.10
N VAL A 20 23.63 -34.45 -9.77
CA VAL A 20 22.24 -34.92 -9.88
C VAL A 20 21.70 -35.33 -8.51
N GLU A 21 22.45 -36.15 -7.76
CA GLU A 21 22.04 -36.56 -6.42
C GLU A 21 22.01 -35.38 -5.42
N ALA A 22 23.01 -34.50 -5.48
CA ALA A 22 23.02 -33.27 -4.68
C ALA A 22 21.80 -32.38 -4.99
N SER A 23 21.45 -32.22 -6.26
CA SER A 23 20.27 -31.47 -6.68
C SER A 23 18.96 -32.10 -6.19
N ARG A 24 18.89 -33.43 -6.15
CA ARG A 24 17.75 -34.16 -5.58
C ARG A 24 17.59 -33.90 -4.08
N LEU A 25 18.69 -34.00 -3.32
CA LEU A 25 18.67 -33.76 -1.87
C LEU A 25 18.24 -32.33 -1.52
N VAL A 26 18.74 -31.33 -2.28
CA VAL A 26 18.34 -29.93 -2.10
C VAL A 26 16.84 -29.75 -2.37
N ARG A 27 16.31 -30.33 -3.45
CA ARG A 27 14.87 -30.24 -3.76
C ARG A 27 14.03 -30.89 -2.67
N ASP A 28 14.42 -32.07 -2.20
CA ASP A 28 13.70 -32.78 -1.13
C ASP A 28 13.76 -32.00 0.20
N TYR A 29 14.87 -31.31 0.47
CA TYR A 29 14.98 -30.37 1.59
C TYR A 29 14.05 -29.16 1.43
N MET A 30 13.97 -28.56 0.23
CA MET A 30 13.04 -27.45 -0.06
C MET A 30 11.58 -27.88 0.16
N ILE A 31 11.19 -29.06 -0.33
CA ILE A 31 9.84 -29.61 -0.15
C ILE A 31 9.48 -29.76 1.33
N LYS A 32 10.44 -30.07 2.21
CA LYS A 32 10.20 -30.21 3.65
C LYS A 32 10.03 -28.88 4.38
N ASN A 33 10.56 -27.79 3.84
CA ASN A 33 10.67 -26.50 4.55
C ASN A 33 9.76 -25.41 3.96
N VAL A 34 9.02 -25.70 2.89
CA VAL A 34 8.12 -24.75 2.23
C VAL A 34 6.67 -25.06 2.59
N GLN A 35 5.82 -24.03 2.67
CA GLN A 35 4.39 -24.19 2.91
C GLN A 35 3.71 -25.06 1.84
N ASP A 36 2.70 -25.84 2.27
CA ASP A 36 2.00 -26.83 1.43
C ASP A 36 1.46 -26.25 0.11
N CYS A 37 1.07 -24.98 0.10
CA CYS A 37 0.54 -24.28 -1.07
C CYS A 37 1.55 -24.16 -2.23
N HIS A 38 2.87 -24.23 -1.98
CA HIS A 38 3.89 -24.14 -3.02
C HIS A 38 4.45 -25.52 -3.44
N LEU A 39 4.06 -26.60 -2.76
CA LEU A 39 4.53 -27.96 -3.08
C LEU A 39 4.20 -28.42 -4.50
N PRO A 40 3.05 -28.07 -5.12
CA PRO A 40 2.78 -28.44 -6.52
C PRO A 40 3.87 -27.97 -7.48
N VAL A 41 4.40 -26.77 -7.27
CA VAL A 41 5.44 -26.15 -8.11
C VAL A 41 6.78 -26.83 -7.91
N LEU A 42 7.13 -27.15 -6.65
CA LEU A 42 8.37 -27.86 -6.32
C LEU A 42 8.38 -29.32 -6.80
N ARG A 43 7.23 -30.00 -6.74
CA ARG A 43 7.08 -31.40 -7.19
C ARG A 43 7.10 -31.54 -8.71
N ALA A 44 6.71 -30.51 -9.44
CA ALA A 44 6.75 -30.49 -10.91
C ALA A 44 8.17 -30.26 -11.47
N ALA A 45 9.14 -29.84 -10.65
CA ALA A 45 10.50 -29.56 -11.07
C ALA A 45 11.42 -30.79 -11.04
N ASN A 46 12.23 -30.95 -12.07
CA ASN A 46 13.09 -32.13 -12.22
C ASN A 46 14.37 -32.07 -11.37
N ASN A 47 14.83 -30.86 -11.04
CA ASN A 47 16.04 -30.64 -10.25
C ASN A 47 15.86 -29.40 -9.33
N ALA A 48 16.75 -29.23 -8.35
CA ALA A 48 16.66 -28.12 -7.39
C ALA A 48 16.71 -26.74 -8.03
N ARG A 49 17.46 -26.57 -9.13
CA ARG A 49 17.53 -25.29 -9.84
C ARG A 49 16.18 -24.93 -10.44
N GLN A 50 15.56 -25.86 -11.18
CA GLN A 50 14.20 -25.68 -11.71
C GLN A 50 13.18 -25.42 -10.60
N ALA A 51 13.31 -26.10 -9.46
CA ALA A 51 12.43 -25.92 -8.31
C ALA A 51 12.57 -24.51 -7.72
N TRP A 52 13.81 -24.03 -7.56
CA TRP A 52 14.12 -22.68 -7.10
C TRP A 52 13.62 -21.61 -8.07
N ASP A 53 13.93 -21.75 -9.37
CA ASP A 53 13.52 -20.80 -10.40
C ASP A 53 11.99 -20.71 -10.50
N ALA A 54 11.29 -21.85 -10.43
CA ALA A 54 9.83 -21.88 -10.44
C ALA A 54 9.22 -21.26 -9.17
N LEU A 55 9.81 -21.53 -8.00
CA LEU A 55 9.38 -20.91 -6.75
C LEU A 55 9.60 -19.38 -6.79
N ALA A 56 10.77 -18.94 -7.26
CA ALA A 56 11.09 -17.53 -7.44
C ALA A 56 10.11 -16.86 -8.42
N ALA A 57 9.75 -17.53 -9.52
CA ALA A 57 8.76 -17.03 -10.48
C ALA A 57 7.37 -16.87 -9.84
N VAL A 58 6.93 -17.78 -8.98
CA VAL A 58 5.66 -17.66 -8.24
C VAL A 58 5.69 -16.47 -7.29
N PHE A 59 6.77 -16.29 -6.53
CA PHE A 59 6.91 -15.14 -5.64
C PHE A 59 6.98 -13.82 -6.42
N ALA A 60 7.69 -13.79 -7.55
CA ALA A 60 7.73 -12.63 -8.43
C ALA A 60 6.34 -12.30 -9.00
N ALA A 61 5.62 -13.29 -9.54
CA ALA A 61 4.26 -13.11 -10.05
C ALA A 61 3.29 -12.65 -8.96
N ASN A 62 3.41 -13.18 -7.74
CA ASN A 62 2.60 -12.74 -6.60
C ASN A 62 2.94 -11.29 -6.20
N SER A 63 4.22 -10.90 -6.25
CA SER A 63 4.65 -9.53 -6.01
C SER A 63 4.06 -8.56 -7.05
N ASP A 64 4.09 -8.93 -8.33
CA ASP A 64 3.50 -8.14 -9.41
C ASP A 64 1.97 -8.04 -9.31
N ALA A 65 1.30 -9.15 -8.99
CA ALA A 65 -0.14 -9.15 -8.74
C ALA A 65 -0.51 -8.27 -7.54
N ARG A 66 0.25 -8.37 -6.44
CA ARG A 66 0.07 -7.52 -5.25
C ARG A 66 0.29 -6.04 -5.59
N LYS A 67 1.32 -5.73 -6.37
CA LYS A 67 1.58 -4.38 -6.86
C LYS A 67 0.41 -3.83 -7.68
N SER A 68 -0.11 -4.63 -8.62
CA SER A 68 -1.26 -4.25 -9.44
C SER A 68 -2.51 -3.99 -8.59
N GLN A 69 -2.77 -4.85 -7.59
CA GLN A 69 -3.86 -4.67 -6.64
C GLN A 69 -3.73 -3.35 -5.87
N LEU A 70 -2.56 -3.06 -5.30
CA LEU A 70 -2.32 -1.84 -4.54
C LEU A 70 -2.48 -0.57 -5.38
N LEU A 71 -2.05 -0.60 -6.65
CA LEU A 71 -2.24 0.51 -7.58
C LEU A 71 -3.72 0.74 -7.93
N ALA A 72 -4.47 -0.35 -8.16
CA ALA A 72 -5.90 -0.27 -8.38
C ALA A 72 -6.61 0.33 -7.16
N GLU A 73 -6.25 -0.13 -5.96
CA GLU A 73 -6.80 0.38 -4.70
C GLU A 73 -6.46 1.86 -4.50
N LEU A 74 -5.20 2.28 -4.71
CA LEU A 74 -4.79 3.68 -4.62
C LEU A 74 -5.56 4.58 -5.60
N SER A 75 -5.84 4.12 -6.82
CA SER A 75 -6.57 4.92 -7.81
C SER A 75 -8.07 5.08 -7.45
N GLY A 76 -8.65 4.06 -6.83
CA GLY A 76 -10.07 3.97 -6.49
C GLY A 76 -10.42 4.42 -5.08
N VAL A 77 -9.42 4.63 -4.21
CA VAL A 77 -9.65 5.02 -2.82
C VAL A 77 -10.34 6.38 -2.73
N ARG A 78 -11.46 6.43 -2.03
CA ARG A 78 -12.24 7.64 -1.77
C ARG A 78 -12.69 7.62 -0.31
N MET A 79 -12.86 8.80 0.27
CA MET A 79 -13.43 8.96 1.60
C MET A 79 -14.89 8.49 1.56
N GLY A 80 -15.25 7.57 2.46
CA GLY A 80 -16.62 7.09 2.62
C GLY A 80 -17.55 8.18 3.15
N SER A 81 -18.84 8.06 2.86
CA SER A 81 -19.84 9.06 3.26
C SER A 81 -19.98 9.24 4.78
N THR A 82 -19.76 8.18 5.55
CA THR A 82 -19.80 8.17 7.02
C THR A 82 -18.42 8.01 7.64
N GLU A 83 -17.36 8.06 6.82
CA GLU A 83 -15.99 7.87 7.29
C GLU A 83 -15.46 9.17 7.88
N VAL A 84 -14.82 9.09 9.04
CA VAL A 84 -14.14 10.25 9.64
C VAL A 84 -12.77 10.46 8.99
N LEU A 85 -12.35 11.72 8.86
CA LEU A 85 -11.12 12.10 8.16
C LEU A 85 -9.86 11.36 8.65
N PRO A 86 -9.61 11.16 9.97
CA PRO A 86 -8.43 10.42 10.44
C PRO A 86 -8.35 8.98 9.93
N VAL A 87 -9.49 8.31 9.78
CA VAL A 87 -9.55 6.92 9.30
C VAL A 87 -9.19 6.88 7.81
N TYR A 88 -9.73 7.81 7.03
CA TYR A 88 -9.40 7.92 5.60
C TYR A 88 -7.90 8.19 5.39
N ILE A 89 -7.33 9.13 6.14
CA ILE A 89 -5.90 9.43 6.11
C ILE A 89 -5.06 8.20 6.48
N ALA A 90 -5.46 7.43 7.50
CA ALA A 90 -4.76 6.22 7.90
C ALA A 90 -4.75 5.16 6.79
N ARG A 91 -5.86 4.96 6.08
CA ARG A 91 -5.90 4.05 4.91
C ARG A 91 -4.92 4.48 3.82
N MET A 92 -4.87 5.79 3.50
CA MET A 92 -3.92 6.31 2.52
C MET A 92 -2.47 6.09 2.93
N ARG A 93 -2.15 6.27 4.22
CA ARG A 93 -0.81 5.97 4.75
C ARG A 93 -0.46 4.50 4.62
N ASN A 94 -1.37 3.61 4.98
CA ASN A 94 -1.15 2.17 4.87
C ASN A 94 -0.92 1.76 3.41
N LEU A 95 -1.70 2.29 2.47
CA LEU A 95 -1.50 2.05 1.04
C LEU A 95 -0.13 2.52 0.56
N TYR A 96 0.32 3.69 1.01
CA TYR A 96 1.66 4.17 0.69
C TYR A 96 2.75 3.25 1.23
N THR A 97 2.64 2.83 2.50
CA THR A 97 3.58 1.89 3.11
C THR A 97 3.62 0.55 2.39
N ASP A 98 2.47 -0.01 2.02
CA ASP A 98 2.37 -1.26 1.28
C ASP A 98 3.03 -1.15 -0.11
N LEU A 99 2.83 -0.03 -0.82
CA LEU A 99 3.46 0.21 -2.12
C LEU A 99 4.99 0.33 -2.02
N LEU A 100 5.49 0.96 -0.95
CA LEU A 100 6.93 1.01 -0.67
C LEU A 100 7.50 -0.38 -0.36
N GLN A 101 6.77 -1.21 0.39
CA GLN A 101 7.20 -2.58 0.71
C GLN A 101 7.34 -3.46 -0.54
N VAL A 102 6.48 -3.28 -1.54
CA VAL A 102 6.54 -3.99 -2.82
C VAL A 102 7.59 -3.37 -3.78
N GLY A 103 8.30 -2.31 -3.34
CA GLY A 103 9.36 -1.66 -4.11
C GLY A 103 8.84 -0.84 -5.29
N HIS A 104 7.59 -0.37 -5.24
CA HIS A 104 7.05 0.47 -6.29
C HIS A 104 7.58 1.90 -6.18
N PRO A 105 8.17 2.48 -7.26
CA PRO A 105 8.59 3.87 -7.26
C PRO A 105 7.37 4.80 -7.37
N ILE A 106 6.71 5.05 -6.24
CA ILE A 106 5.68 6.08 -6.11
C ILE A 106 6.20 7.21 -5.23
N THR A 107 5.96 8.44 -5.66
CA THR A 107 6.33 9.61 -4.88
C THR A 107 5.27 9.90 -3.83
N GLU A 108 5.70 10.38 -2.66
CA GLU A 108 4.78 10.83 -1.62
C GLU A 108 3.81 11.91 -2.12
N ARG A 109 4.27 12.75 -3.07
CA ARG A 109 3.48 13.77 -3.73
C ARG A 109 2.28 13.18 -4.50
N GLU A 110 2.49 12.10 -5.25
CA GLU A 110 1.41 11.43 -6.00
C GLU A 110 0.34 10.87 -5.06
N VAL A 111 0.77 10.26 -3.96
CA VAL A 111 -0.13 9.74 -2.91
C VAL A 111 -0.92 10.89 -2.28
N CYS A 112 -0.27 12.03 -2.00
CA CYS A 112 -0.95 13.21 -1.48
C CYS A 112 -2.03 13.72 -2.44
N PHE A 113 -1.77 13.75 -3.75
CA PHE A 113 -2.80 14.12 -4.72
C PHE A 113 -3.96 13.14 -4.74
N GLN A 114 -3.70 11.82 -4.68
CA GLN A 114 -4.77 10.84 -4.59
C GLN A 114 -5.58 10.98 -3.29
N LEU A 115 -4.92 11.26 -2.17
CA LEU A 115 -5.57 11.56 -0.90
C LEU A 115 -6.55 12.73 -1.07
N LEU A 116 -6.05 13.86 -1.59
CA LEU A 116 -6.83 15.09 -1.76
C LEU A 116 -8.01 14.90 -2.73
N ASN A 117 -7.79 14.20 -3.84
CA ASN A 117 -8.84 13.89 -4.83
C ASN A 117 -9.95 13.01 -4.28
N GLY A 118 -9.66 12.20 -3.27
CA GLY A 118 -10.65 11.33 -2.66
C GLY A 118 -11.43 11.92 -1.49
N LEU A 119 -11.16 13.17 -1.10
CA LEU A 119 -11.89 13.82 -0.01
C LEU A 119 -13.33 14.21 -0.40
N SER A 120 -14.21 14.27 0.60
CA SER A 120 -15.56 14.81 0.45
C SER A 120 -15.55 16.30 0.05
N LYS A 121 -16.62 16.77 -0.60
CA LYS A 121 -16.78 18.16 -1.06
C LYS A 121 -16.65 19.20 0.05
N GLN A 122 -16.91 18.82 1.30
CA GLN A 122 -16.73 19.69 2.48
C GLN A 122 -15.27 20.17 2.65
N PHE A 123 -14.29 19.45 2.10
CA PHE A 123 -12.87 19.80 2.14
C PHE A 123 -12.40 20.56 0.90
N SER A 124 -13.28 20.92 -0.03
CA SER A 124 -12.92 21.55 -1.32
C SER A 124 -12.03 22.79 -1.18
N MET A 125 -12.29 23.64 -0.19
CA MET A 125 -11.50 24.85 0.07
C MET A 125 -10.04 24.51 0.42
N ILE A 126 -9.82 23.61 1.40
CA ILE A 126 -8.47 23.25 1.83
C ILE A 126 -7.75 22.42 0.76
N VAL A 127 -8.47 21.61 -0.01
CA VAL A 127 -7.93 20.90 -1.18
C VAL A 127 -7.36 21.88 -2.20
N ALA A 128 -8.08 22.94 -2.54
CA ALA A 128 -7.59 23.95 -3.49
C ALA A 128 -6.30 24.63 -3.00
N ILE A 129 -6.26 25.00 -1.71
CA ILE A 129 -5.07 25.61 -1.09
C ILE A 129 -3.89 24.64 -1.13
N LEU A 130 -4.05 23.42 -0.65
CA LEU A 130 -2.97 22.43 -0.59
C LEU A 130 -2.46 22.07 -1.99
N THR A 131 -3.34 21.93 -2.97
CA THR A 131 -2.98 21.65 -4.37
C THR A 131 -2.10 22.75 -4.96
N SER A 132 -2.30 24.01 -4.55
CA SER A 132 -1.49 25.14 -5.00
C SER A 132 -0.13 25.25 -4.27
N CYS A 133 0.07 24.53 -3.16
CA CYS A 133 1.33 24.54 -2.42
C CYS A 133 2.41 23.68 -3.11
N GLY A 134 3.66 24.14 -3.07
CA GLY A 134 4.77 23.50 -3.77
C GLY A 134 5.25 22.17 -3.16
N ILE A 135 5.16 22.03 -1.84
CA ILE A 135 5.67 20.87 -1.09
C ILE A 135 4.49 20.13 -0.43
N LEU A 136 4.21 18.93 -0.93
CA LEU A 136 3.18 18.03 -0.41
C LEU A 136 3.84 16.81 0.22
N THR A 137 3.72 16.69 1.54
CA THR A 137 4.06 15.49 2.31
C THR A 137 2.82 15.00 3.03
N LEU A 138 2.73 13.69 3.31
CA LEU A 138 1.58 13.11 4.00
C LEU A 138 1.42 13.72 5.40
N GLU A 139 2.53 14.05 6.06
CA GLU A 139 2.53 14.74 7.35
C GLU A 139 1.90 16.14 7.29
N ASN A 140 2.36 16.99 6.36
CA ASN A 140 1.85 18.34 6.21
C ASN A 140 0.37 18.32 5.79
N VAL A 141 0.03 17.52 4.78
CA VAL A 141 -1.36 17.37 4.30
C VAL A 141 -2.27 16.90 5.42
N SER A 142 -1.87 15.88 6.18
CA SER A 142 -2.69 15.39 7.30
C SER A 142 -2.90 16.45 8.37
N SER A 143 -1.84 17.15 8.77
CA SER A 143 -1.91 18.17 9.81
C SER A 143 -2.84 19.32 9.41
N GLN A 144 -2.75 19.77 8.16
CA GLN A 144 -3.58 20.84 7.63
C GLN A 144 -5.06 20.43 7.49
N LEU A 145 -5.33 19.22 7.03
CA LEU A 145 -6.70 18.69 6.92
C LEU A 145 -7.36 18.55 8.30
N LEU A 146 -6.64 18.02 9.29
CA LEU A 146 -7.15 17.88 10.66
C LEU A 146 -7.35 19.24 11.34
N ALA A 147 -6.47 20.22 11.07
CA ALA A 147 -6.65 21.58 11.57
C ALA A 147 -7.85 22.27 10.93
N PHE A 148 -8.11 22.02 9.64
CA PHE A 148 -9.28 22.52 8.93
C PHE A 148 -10.57 21.92 9.51
N GLU A 149 -10.65 20.60 9.67
CA GLU A 149 -11.80 19.91 10.27
C GLU A 149 -12.17 20.50 11.64
N LYS A 150 -11.18 20.65 12.54
CA LYS A 150 -11.39 21.26 13.87
C LYS A 150 -11.92 22.69 13.81
N ARG A 151 -11.52 23.48 12.82
CA ARG A 151 -11.99 24.87 12.67
C ARG A 151 -13.44 24.91 12.21
N VAL A 152 -13.80 24.07 11.23
CA VAL A 152 -15.16 23.93 10.73
C VAL A 152 -16.09 23.45 11.85
N ASP A 153 -15.68 22.45 12.63
CA ASP A 153 -16.47 21.96 13.75
C ASP A 153 -16.71 23.05 14.82
N ALA A 154 -15.68 23.85 15.12
CA ALA A 154 -15.79 24.95 16.07
C ALA A 154 -16.69 26.09 15.56
N GLU A 155 -16.73 26.33 14.25
CA GLU A 155 -17.62 27.31 13.61
C GLU A 155 -19.07 26.83 13.65
N ASN A 156 -19.32 25.58 13.24
CA ASN A 156 -20.65 24.97 13.30
C ASN A 156 -21.22 24.97 14.73
N ALA A 157 -20.42 24.62 15.74
CA ALA A 157 -20.84 24.64 17.14
C ALA A 157 -21.21 26.05 17.63
N ARG A 158 -20.52 27.09 17.13
CA ARG A 158 -20.86 28.50 17.45
C ARG A 158 -22.18 28.90 16.81
N GLU A 159 -22.41 28.56 15.55
CA GLU A 159 -23.65 28.87 14.83
C GLU A 159 -24.87 28.21 15.48
N GLU A 160 -24.75 26.93 15.85
CA GLU A 160 -25.79 26.20 16.57
C GLU A 160 -26.14 26.87 17.91
N SER A 161 -25.13 27.31 18.66
CA SER A 161 -25.34 28.00 19.94
C SER A 161 -26.01 29.38 19.79
N ALA A 162 -25.70 30.10 18.71
CA ALA A 162 -26.31 31.40 18.39
C ALA A 162 -27.77 31.25 17.95
N ALA A 163 -28.07 30.23 17.14
CA ALA A 163 -29.43 29.93 16.70
C ALA A 163 -30.34 29.54 17.87
N PHE A 164 -29.85 28.74 18.82
CA PHE A 164 -30.61 28.35 20.02
C PHE A 164 -30.92 29.56 20.94
N SER A 165 -29.97 30.48 21.08
CA SER A 165 -30.15 31.69 21.90
C SER A 165 -31.16 32.68 21.30
N GLY A 166 -31.30 32.71 19.96
CA GLY A 166 -32.25 33.58 19.26
C GLY A 166 -33.73 33.14 19.33
N VAL A 167 -34.00 31.86 19.61
CA VAL A 167 -35.38 31.31 19.69
C VAL A 167 -36.03 31.52 21.06
N GLY A 168 -35.24 31.78 22.11
CA GLY A 168 -35.74 31.97 23.48
C GLY A 168 -36.21 33.38 23.84
N GLN A 169 -36.10 34.37 22.95
CA GLN A 169 -36.32 35.78 23.27
C GLN A 169 -37.39 36.42 22.38
N GLY A 170 -38.58 35.80 22.33
CA GLY A 170 -39.69 36.38 21.58
C GLY A 170 -41.02 35.66 21.75
N ASP A 171 -41.61 35.68 22.94
CA ASP A 171 -43.05 35.99 23.11
C ASP A 171 -43.39 36.09 24.60
N GLY A 172 -43.83 37.25 25.06
CA GLY A 172 -44.11 37.49 26.48
C GLY A 172 -44.66 38.86 26.82
N ARG A 173 -45.31 39.53 25.87
CA ARG A 173 -46.07 40.75 26.13
C ARG A 173 -47.31 40.81 25.24
N ARG A 174 -48.44 40.36 25.79
CA ARG A 174 -49.75 41.00 25.64
C ARG A 174 -50.69 40.50 26.73
#